data_AF-C7Q0M4-F1
#
_entry.id   AF-C7Q0M4-F1
#
_cell.length_a   1.000
_cell.length_b   1.000
_cell.length_c   1.000
_cell.angle_alpha   90.00
_cell.angle_beta   90.00
_cell.angle_gamma   90.00
#
_symmetry.space_group_name_H-M   'P 1'
#
loop_
_entity.id
_entity.type
_entity.pdbx_description
1 polymer ?
#
loop_
_entity_poly.entity_id
_entity_poly.type
_entity_poly.pdbx_seq_one_letter_code
_entity_poly.pdbx_strand_id
1 'polypeptide(L)'
;MTPREAPVPPAIAALPHDPRGYPIPAITPRDAEGTPTFAITGSARSLICAIERRCSICGTPMAPGPVYRVIAAAETEALAAAHAAGQTTAANKAPSPEPPGHRDCMLFAAFTCPFLARPNARRGQDAEVMGASLSRGTARGSSTETGSQTGGAVAGFAEYEFSYTPGSNQVAFLFSGLTELRIHQLGADQIPELITALADAEPPTESCPPYLLDDEEAATEHARELLEAAIARSRNAGATKA
;
A
#
# COMPACT_ATOMS: atom_id res chain seq x y z
N MET A 1 -12.36 -18.38 23.02
CA MET A 1 -13.02 -17.30 22.27
C MET A 1 -12.92 -17.68 20.81
N THR A 2 -14.01 -18.14 20.21
CA THR A 2 -14.08 -18.38 18.76
C THR A 2 -13.73 -17.06 18.06
N PRO A 3 -12.91 -17.05 17.00
CA PRO A 3 -12.67 -15.83 16.25
C PRO A 3 -14.03 -15.37 15.73
N ARG A 4 -14.53 -14.24 16.24
CA ARG A 4 -15.47 -13.44 15.44
C ARG A 4 -14.69 -13.10 14.19
N GLU A 5 -15.11 -13.65 13.07
CA GLU A 5 -14.53 -13.38 11.76
C GLU A 5 -14.47 -11.85 11.60
N ALA A 6 -13.27 -11.30 11.47
CA ALA A 6 -13.11 -9.86 11.35
C ALA A 6 -13.84 -9.40 10.08
N PRO A 7 -14.53 -8.24 10.10
CA PRO A 7 -15.29 -7.81 8.94
C PRO A 7 -14.35 -7.54 7.76
N VAL A 8 -14.79 -7.91 6.57
CA VAL A 8 -14.08 -7.64 5.31
C VAL A 8 -14.68 -6.38 4.69
N PRO A 9 -13.89 -5.35 4.34
CA PRO A 9 -14.39 -4.19 3.61
C PRO A 9 -15.11 -4.61 2.31
N PRO A 10 -16.27 -4.02 1.95
CA PRO A 10 -17.01 -4.41 0.75
C PRO A 10 -16.19 -4.39 -0.55
N ALA A 11 -15.31 -3.38 -0.69
CA ALA A 11 -14.42 -3.27 -1.84
C ALA A 11 -13.42 -4.44 -1.94
N ILE A 12 -12.97 -4.97 -0.80
CA ILE A 12 -12.05 -6.12 -0.73
C ILE A 12 -12.82 -7.42 -0.93
N ALA A 13 -14.03 -7.54 -0.38
CA ALA A 13 -14.87 -8.73 -0.55
C ALA A 13 -15.22 -9.00 -2.04
N ALA A 14 -15.24 -7.96 -2.87
CA ALA A 14 -15.48 -8.05 -4.30
C ALA A 14 -14.25 -8.51 -5.13
N LEU A 15 -13.06 -8.61 -4.52
CA LEU A 15 -11.85 -9.02 -5.22
C LEU A 15 -11.85 -10.52 -5.54
N PRO A 16 -11.10 -10.95 -6.57
CA PRO A 16 -10.78 -12.36 -6.73
C PRO A 16 -9.98 -12.86 -5.53
N HIS A 17 -10.15 -14.14 -5.21
CA HIS A 17 -9.48 -14.80 -4.09
C HIS A 17 -8.52 -15.86 -4.61
N ASP A 18 -7.41 -16.07 -3.91
CA ASP A 18 -6.50 -17.16 -4.19
C ASP A 18 -7.09 -18.52 -3.71
N PRO A 19 -6.46 -19.67 -4.04
CA PRO A 19 -6.95 -20.98 -3.61
C PRO A 19 -7.02 -21.20 -2.08
N ARG A 20 -6.39 -20.33 -1.28
CA ARG A 20 -6.44 -20.35 0.20
C ARG A 20 -7.58 -19.49 0.74
N GLY A 21 -8.27 -18.75 -0.12
CA GLY A 21 -9.32 -17.82 0.25
C GLY A 21 -8.82 -16.44 0.68
N TYR A 22 -7.58 -16.05 0.35
CA TYR A 22 -7.12 -14.67 0.57
C TYR A 22 -7.51 -13.79 -0.62
N PRO A 23 -8.03 -12.56 -0.39
CA PRO A 23 -8.27 -11.63 -1.47
C PRO A 23 -6.95 -11.27 -2.15
N ILE A 24 -6.98 -11.12 -3.47
CA ILE A 24 -5.80 -10.76 -4.26
C ILE A 24 -5.79 -9.23 -4.48
N PRO A 25 -4.84 -8.49 -3.88
CA PRO A 25 -4.75 -7.04 -4.04
C PRO A 25 -4.58 -6.60 -5.50
N ALA A 26 -5.07 -5.41 -5.81
CA ALA A 26 -4.92 -4.77 -7.13
C ALA A 26 -3.46 -4.63 -7.58
N ILE A 27 -2.53 -4.42 -6.64
CA ILE A 27 -1.09 -4.31 -6.94
C ILE A 27 -0.37 -5.66 -7.11
N THR A 28 -1.02 -6.79 -6.81
CA THR A 28 -0.38 -8.10 -6.91
C THR A 28 -0.23 -8.50 -8.38
N PRO A 29 1.00 -8.65 -8.90
CA PRO A 29 1.20 -9.03 -10.29
C PRO A 29 0.88 -10.52 -10.49
N ARG A 30 0.72 -10.91 -11.76
CA ARG A 30 0.62 -12.31 -12.16
C ARG A 30 1.93 -12.81 -12.80
N ASP A 31 2.23 -14.09 -12.62
CA ASP A 31 3.26 -14.76 -13.41
C ASP A 31 2.74 -15.12 -14.82
N ALA A 32 3.59 -15.78 -15.63
CA ALA A 32 3.26 -16.13 -17.00
C ALA A 32 2.07 -17.11 -17.10
N GLU A 33 1.79 -17.86 -16.04
CA GLU A 33 0.68 -18.79 -15.92
C GLU A 33 -0.60 -18.14 -15.35
N GLY A 34 -0.56 -16.85 -15.01
CA GLY A 34 -1.69 -16.12 -14.44
C GLY A 34 -1.82 -16.26 -12.92
N THR A 35 -0.81 -16.79 -12.23
CA THR A 35 -0.83 -17.02 -10.78
C THR A 35 -0.42 -15.74 -10.02
N PRO A 36 -1.14 -15.35 -8.94
CA PRO A 36 -0.78 -14.18 -8.15
C PRO A 36 0.55 -14.32 -7.42
N THR A 37 1.45 -13.36 -7.61
CA THR A 37 2.78 -13.34 -6.98
C THR A 37 2.82 -12.36 -5.81
N PHE A 38 2.39 -12.80 -4.63
CA PHE A 38 2.30 -11.96 -3.41
C PHE A 38 3.63 -11.47 -2.84
N ALA A 39 4.75 -12.03 -3.27
CA ALA A 39 6.08 -11.67 -2.74
C ALA A 39 6.63 -10.35 -3.30
N ILE A 40 6.04 -9.86 -4.39
CA ILE A 40 6.46 -8.66 -5.11
C ILE A 40 5.27 -7.73 -5.38
N THR A 41 5.58 -6.47 -5.62
CA THR A 41 4.61 -5.45 -6.02
C THR A 41 4.74 -5.22 -7.52
N GLY A 42 3.62 -5.26 -8.25
CA GLY A 42 3.62 -5.08 -9.70
C GLY A 42 3.83 -3.60 -10.07
N SER A 43 4.94 -3.28 -10.74
CA SER A 43 5.30 -1.89 -11.04
C SER A 43 4.27 -1.17 -11.93
N ALA A 44 3.75 -1.83 -12.96
CA ALA A 44 2.70 -1.27 -13.82
C ALA A 44 1.43 -0.96 -13.00
N ARG A 45 0.99 -1.91 -12.18
CA ARG A 45 -0.17 -1.77 -11.28
C ARG A 45 0.03 -0.65 -10.27
N SER A 46 1.23 -0.53 -9.70
CA SER A 46 1.61 0.57 -8.81
C SER A 46 1.56 1.92 -9.51
N LEU A 47 2.03 1.99 -10.76
CA LEU A 47 2.00 3.23 -11.54
C LEU A 47 0.58 3.67 -11.84
N ILE A 48 -0.31 2.73 -12.19
CA ILE A 48 -1.75 2.99 -12.37
C ILE A 48 -2.35 3.52 -11.07
N CYS A 49 -2.11 2.84 -9.94
CA CYS A 49 -2.61 3.30 -8.64
C CYS A 49 -2.12 4.71 -8.29
N ALA A 50 -0.87 5.02 -8.64
CA ALA A 50 -0.26 6.32 -8.41
C ALA A 50 -0.90 7.43 -9.25
N ILE A 51 -1.01 7.21 -10.57
CA ILE A 51 -1.49 8.21 -11.53
C ILE A 51 -3.00 8.43 -11.38
N GLU A 52 -3.77 7.36 -11.23
CA GLU A 52 -5.23 7.41 -11.18
C GLU A 52 -5.78 7.55 -9.76
N ARG A 53 -4.90 7.66 -8.75
CA ARG A 53 -5.26 7.77 -7.33
C ARG A 53 -6.22 6.64 -6.92
N ARG A 54 -5.81 5.40 -7.16
CA ARG A 54 -6.55 4.18 -6.77
C ARG A 54 -5.92 3.53 -5.55
N CYS A 55 -6.74 2.86 -4.77
CA CYS A 55 -6.23 2.09 -3.64
C CYS A 55 -5.45 0.87 -4.12
N SER A 56 -4.25 0.69 -3.56
CA SER A 56 -3.37 -0.44 -3.86
C SER A 56 -3.96 -1.81 -3.49
N ILE A 57 -4.94 -1.86 -2.58
CA ILE A 57 -5.56 -3.11 -2.16
C ILE A 57 -6.79 -3.43 -3.02
N CYS A 58 -7.81 -2.58 -3.01
CA CYS A 58 -9.08 -2.86 -3.69
C CYS A 58 -9.15 -2.34 -5.13
N GLY A 59 -8.23 -1.49 -5.58
CA GLY A 59 -8.18 -0.95 -6.94
C GLY A 59 -9.28 0.07 -7.28
N THR A 60 -10.16 0.40 -6.34
CA THR A 60 -11.18 1.44 -6.54
C THR A 60 -10.58 2.83 -6.35
N PRO A 61 -11.15 3.88 -6.99
CA PRO A 61 -10.68 5.25 -6.83
C PRO A 61 -10.75 5.73 -5.37
N MET A 62 -9.79 6.54 -4.95
CA MET A 62 -9.81 7.23 -3.66
C MET A 62 -10.26 8.68 -3.85
N ALA A 63 -11.30 9.07 -3.11
CA ALA A 63 -11.74 10.46 -3.06
C ALA A 63 -10.59 11.42 -2.66
N PRO A 64 -10.68 12.73 -2.98
CA PRO A 64 -9.78 13.73 -2.44
C PRO A 64 -9.76 13.67 -0.90
N GLY A 65 -8.56 13.74 -0.30
CA GLY A 65 -8.39 13.62 1.15
C GLY A 65 -7.20 12.74 1.54
N PRO A 66 -7.12 12.32 2.82
CA PRO A 66 -6.00 11.53 3.30
C PRO A 66 -5.89 10.17 2.61
N VAL A 67 -4.67 9.71 2.44
CA VAL A 67 -4.33 8.37 1.96
C VAL A 67 -3.61 7.58 3.04
N TYR A 68 -3.74 6.26 3.00
CA TYR A 68 -3.27 5.39 4.07
C TYR A 68 -2.24 4.37 3.59
N ARG A 69 -1.38 3.92 4.51
CA ARG A 69 -0.47 2.79 4.32
C ARG A 69 -0.20 2.06 5.63
N VAL A 70 0.22 0.80 5.51
CA VAL A 70 0.78 0.04 6.64
C VAL A 70 2.29 0.24 6.66
N ILE A 71 2.85 0.58 7.82
CA ILE A 71 4.29 0.82 7.99
C ILE A 71 4.88 -0.12 9.05
N ALA A 72 6.18 -0.40 8.93
CA ALA A 72 6.92 -1.26 9.86
C ALA A 72 7.43 -0.46 11.08
N ALA A 73 7.97 -1.18 12.07
CA ALA A 73 8.35 -0.62 13.36
C ALA A 73 9.31 0.58 13.26
N ALA A 74 10.39 0.49 12.47
CA ALA A 74 11.39 1.56 12.36
C ALA A 74 10.80 2.86 11.80
N GLU A 75 9.95 2.77 10.79
CA GLU A 75 9.26 3.93 10.21
C GLU A 75 8.20 4.49 11.18
N THR A 76 7.52 3.60 11.92
CA THR A 76 6.54 3.98 12.94
C THR A 76 7.19 4.82 14.04
N GLU A 77 8.34 4.39 14.56
CA GLU A 77 9.07 5.11 15.60
C GLU A 77 9.58 6.46 15.10
N ALA A 78 10.11 6.50 13.87
CA ALA A 78 10.57 7.75 13.26
C ALA A 78 9.43 8.77 13.12
N LEU A 79 8.25 8.35 12.67
CA LEU A 79 7.08 9.21 12.53
C LEU A 79 6.49 9.61 13.89
N ALA A 80 6.44 8.70 14.86
CA ALA A 80 5.98 9.00 16.21
C ALA A 80 6.88 10.06 16.88
N ALA A 81 8.20 9.93 16.74
CA ALA A 81 9.16 10.90 17.26
C ALA A 81 9.03 12.27 16.58
N ALA A 82 8.90 12.30 15.25
CA ALA A 82 8.69 13.54 14.49
C ALA A 82 7.38 14.23 14.91
N HIS A 83 6.30 13.46 15.06
CA HIS A 83 5.01 13.97 15.49
C HIS A 83 5.07 14.55 16.92
N ALA A 84 5.70 13.84 17.87
CA ALA A 84 5.91 14.33 19.23
C ALA A 84 6.76 15.62 19.29
N ALA A 85 7.67 15.81 18.33
CA ALA A 85 8.45 17.02 18.16
C ALA A 85 7.69 18.16 17.43
N GLY A 86 6.41 17.98 17.11
CA GLY A 86 5.57 18.98 16.43
C GLY A 86 5.84 19.10 14.92
N GLN A 87 6.52 18.13 14.31
CA GLN A 87 6.80 18.14 12.87
C GLN A 87 5.62 17.58 12.09
N THR A 88 4.67 18.46 11.74
CA THR A 88 3.43 18.08 11.04
C THR A 88 3.63 17.82 9.54
N THR A 89 4.71 18.34 8.95
CA THR A 89 5.10 18.09 7.55
C THR A 89 5.98 16.85 7.39
N ALA A 90 6.08 16.01 8.41
CA ALA A 90 6.89 14.81 8.38
C ALA A 90 6.51 13.93 7.18
N ALA A 91 7.54 13.50 6.46
CA ALA A 91 7.45 12.58 5.35
C ALA A 91 8.16 11.27 5.68
N ASN A 92 7.87 10.19 4.94
CA ASN A 92 8.68 8.98 5.02
C ASN A 92 10.14 9.30 4.67
N LYS A 93 11.08 8.89 5.53
CA LYS A 93 12.52 9.17 5.37
C LYS A 93 13.12 8.48 4.14
N ALA A 94 12.53 7.37 3.72
CA ALA A 94 12.92 6.61 2.53
C ALA A 94 11.67 6.38 1.67
N PRO A 95 11.76 6.55 0.34
CA PRO A 95 10.61 6.33 -0.51
C PRO A 95 10.14 4.87 -0.46
N SER A 96 8.82 4.69 -0.57
CA SER A 96 8.14 3.41 -0.45
C SER A 96 7.88 2.82 -1.84
N PRO A 97 7.95 1.49 -2.04
CA PRO A 97 7.50 0.84 -3.28
C PRO A 97 5.97 0.61 -3.32
N GLU A 98 5.30 0.72 -2.17
CA GLU A 98 3.87 0.44 -2.03
C GLU A 98 3.03 1.72 -2.21
N PRO A 99 2.02 1.70 -3.12
CA PRO A 99 1.11 2.83 -3.30
C PRO A 99 0.13 3.01 -2.14
N PRO A 100 -0.50 4.21 -2.01
CA PRO A 100 -1.55 4.47 -1.03
C PRO A 100 -2.77 3.56 -1.14
N GLY A 101 -3.58 3.53 -0.08
CA GLY A 101 -4.91 2.93 -0.08
C GLY A 101 -5.92 3.65 0.80
N HIS A 102 -7.17 3.17 0.77
CA HIS A 102 -8.20 3.60 1.70
C HIS A 102 -7.86 3.18 3.12
N ARG A 103 -8.44 3.90 4.09
CA ARG A 103 -8.23 3.67 5.51
C ARG A 103 -8.64 2.26 5.94
N ASP A 104 -9.86 1.87 5.64
CA ASP A 104 -10.44 0.55 5.95
C ASP A 104 -9.67 -0.59 5.28
N CYS A 105 -9.24 -0.39 4.02
CA CYS A 105 -8.42 -1.36 3.30
C CYS A 105 -7.05 -1.57 3.97
N MET A 106 -6.42 -0.51 4.46
CA MET A 106 -5.13 -0.60 5.15
C MET A 106 -5.25 -1.16 6.56
N LEU A 107 -6.34 -0.86 7.28
CA LEU A 107 -6.68 -1.51 8.55
C LEU A 107 -6.88 -3.01 8.36
N PHE A 108 -7.60 -3.42 7.30
CA PHE A 108 -7.80 -4.82 6.97
C PHE A 108 -6.50 -5.52 6.58
N ALA A 109 -5.69 -4.89 5.73
CA ALA A 109 -4.40 -5.42 5.30
C ALA A 109 -3.44 -5.63 6.48
N ALA A 110 -3.46 -4.73 7.47
CA ALA A 110 -2.58 -4.80 8.64
C ALA A 110 -2.73 -6.12 9.41
N PHE A 111 -3.93 -6.69 9.54
CA PHE A 111 -4.13 -7.96 10.25
C PHE A 111 -4.27 -9.19 9.34
N THR A 112 -4.70 -9.02 8.09
CA THR A 112 -4.94 -10.14 7.17
C THR A 112 -3.68 -10.60 6.48
N CYS A 113 -2.77 -9.69 6.12
CA CYS A 113 -1.53 -10.06 5.43
C CYS A 113 -0.59 -10.79 6.40
N PRO A 114 -0.17 -12.04 6.12
CA PRO A 114 0.72 -12.79 7.01
C PRO A 114 2.05 -12.08 7.31
N PHE A 115 2.55 -11.27 6.36
CA PHE A 115 3.76 -10.47 6.54
C PHE A 115 3.52 -9.22 7.42
N LEU A 116 2.36 -8.57 7.29
CA LEU A 116 2.03 -7.35 8.03
C LEU A 116 1.41 -7.61 9.42
N ALA A 117 0.81 -8.77 9.62
CA ALA A 117 0.11 -9.07 10.87
C ALA A 117 1.04 -9.25 12.08
N ARG A 118 2.31 -9.59 11.85
CA ARG A 118 3.25 -9.96 12.91
C ARG A 118 4.62 -9.29 12.74
N PRO A 119 5.23 -8.77 13.81
CA PRO A 119 6.55 -8.14 13.75
C PRO A 119 7.68 -9.13 13.36
N ASN A 120 7.52 -10.40 13.76
CA ASN A 120 8.48 -11.47 13.50
C ASN A 120 8.19 -12.24 12.20
N ALA A 121 7.25 -11.77 11.37
CA ALA A 121 7.02 -12.37 10.07
C ALA A 121 8.29 -12.29 9.21
N ARG A 122 8.52 -13.32 8.40
CA ARG A 122 9.73 -13.45 7.59
C ARG A 122 9.37 -13.53 6.11
N ARG A 123 10.23 -12.97 5.26
CA ARG A 123 10.09 -13.07 3.81
C ARG A 123 10.15 -14.53 3.36
N GLY A 124 9.21 -14.94 2.53
CA GLY A 124 9.16 -16.29 1.97
C GLY A 124 10.12 -16.50 0.79
N GLN A 125 10.54 -15.42 0.15
CA GLN A 125 11.34 -15.37 -1.08
C GLN A 125 12.39 -14.25 -0.97
N ASP A 126 13.43 -14.33 -1.79
CA ASP A 126 14.33 -13.19 -2.03
C ASP A 126 13.57 -12.10 -2.79
N ALA A 127 13.92 -10.83 -2.55
CA ALA A 127 13.29 -9.70 -3.22
C ALA A 127 14.29 -8.57 -3.44
N GLU A 128 14.24 -7.95 -4.62
CA GLU A 128 14.90 -6.68 -4.89
C GLU A 128 13.90 -5.54 -4.71
N VAL A 129 14.13 -4.69 -3.71
CA VAL A 129 13.24 -3.56 -3.41
C VAL A 129 14.05 -2.28 -3.48
N MET A 130 13.79 -1.47 -4.50
CA MET A 130 14.41 -0.14 -4.66
C MET A 130 15.95 -0.16 -4.56
N GLY A 131 16.58 -1.17 -5.17
CA GLY A 131 18.03 -1.34 -5.17
C GLY A 131 18.61 -1.99 -3.91
N ALA A 132 17.76 -2.44 -2.98
CA ALA A 132 18.16 -3.25 -1.84
C ALA A 132 17.76 -4.73 -2.04
N SER A 133 18.76 -5.61 -1.95
CA SER A 133 18.56 -7.07 -1.91
C SER A 133 18.08 -7.49 -0.52
N LEU A 134 16.86 -8.02 -0.44
CA LEU A 134 16.27 -8.56 0.77
C LEU A 134 16.21 -10.09 0.66
N SER A 135 16.99 -10.78 1.48
CA SER A 135 17.02 -12.24 1.46
C SER A 135 15.78 -12.87 2.09
N ARG A 136 15.43 -14.06 1.59
CA ARG A 136 14.48 -14.98 2.22
C ARG A 136 14.84 -15.17 3.68
N GLY A 137 13.81 -15.20 4.53
CA GLY A 137 13.98 -15.33 5.97
C GLY A 137 14.28 -14.02 6.69
N THR A 138 14.57 -12.92 5.98
CA THR A 138 14.66 -11.58 6.58
C THR A 138 13.36 -11.27 7.30
N ALA A 139 13.47 -10.92 8.59
CA ALA A 139 12.33 -10.53 9.39
C ALA A 139 11.83 -9.16 8.96
N ARG A 140 10.52 -8.92 9.03
CA ARG A 140 9.92 -7.59 8.81
C ARG A 140 10.53 -6.54 9.74
N GLY A 141 10.90 -6.97 10.94
CA GLY A 141 11.54 -6.15 11.95
C GLY A 141 10.55 -5.73 13.04
N SER A 142 10.97 -5.96 14.29
CA SER A 142 10.47 -5.25 15.48
C SER A 142 11.57 -4.32 15.93
N SER A 143 11.26 -3.10 16.34
CA SER A 143 12.28 -2.26 16.97
C SER A 143 12.49 -2.75 18.40
N THR A 144 13.52 -3.56 18.64
CA THR A 144 13.92 -3.93 19.99
C THR A 144 14.92 -2.92 20.57
N GLU A 145 15.46 -2.01 19.76
CA GLU A 145 16.53 -1.08 20.15
C GLU A 145 16.07 -0.05 21.19
N THR A 146 14.77 0.26 21.23
CA THR A 146 14.16 1.21 22.17
C THR A 146 13.47 0.52 23.35
N GLY A 147 13.41 -0.81 23.37
CA GLY A 147 12.54 -1.57 24.27
C GLY A 147 11.04 -1.47 23.94
N SER A 148 10.68 -0.80 22.83
CA SER A 148 9.29 -0.67 22.38
C SER A 148 8.77 -1.98 21.79
N GLN A 149 7.56 -2.40 22.14
CA GLN A 149 6.89 -3.55 21.50
C GLN A 149 6.16 -3.14 20.21
N THR A 150 6.68 -2.14 19.47
CA THR A 150 6.08 -1.65 18.22
C THR A 150 6.22 -2.70 17.13
N GLY A 151 5.08 -3.16 16.61
CA GLY A 151 5.02 -4.03 15.42
C GLY A 151 4.90 -3.26 14.11
N GLY A 152 4.24 -2.11 14.15
CA GLY A 152 4.03 -1.23 13.01
C GLY A 152 2.94 -0.21 13.29
N ALA A 153 2.45 0.43 12.24
CA ALA A 153 1.28 1.30 12.30
C ALA A 153 0.48 1.27 11.01
N VAL A 154 -0.79 1.67 11.12
CA VAL A 154 -1.55 2.19 9.98
C VAL A 154 -1.43 3.71 10.03
N ALA A 155 -0.84 4.31 9.01
CA ALA A 155 -0.53 5.73 8.96
C ALA A 155 -1.32 6.41 7.83
N GLY A 156 -1.95 7.53 8.17
CA GLY A 156 -2.66 8.41 7.25
C GLY A 156 -1.80 9.64 6.92
N PHE A 157 -1.80 10.03 5.66
CA PHE A 157 -1.04 11.15 5.11
C PHE A 157 -1.96 12.04 4.29
N ALA A 158 -1.75 13.35 4.34
CA ALA A 158 -2.51 14.31 3.55
C ALA A 158 -2.27 14.10 2.05
N GLU A 159 -1.00 13.87 1.68
CA GLU A 159 -0.58 13.82 0.29
C GLU A 159 0.42 12.69 0.04
N TYR A 160 0.54 12.32 -1.23
CA TYR A 160 1.65 11.52 -1.73
C TYR A 160 2.16 12.08 -3.04
N GLU A 161 3.47 11.95 -3.24
CA GLU A 161 4.16 12.15 -4.50
C GLU A 161 4.71 10.80 -4.96
N PHE A 162 4.90 10.64 -6.27
CA PHE A 162 5.55 9.46 -6.81
C PHE A 162 6.53 9.82 -7.92
N SER A 163 7.52 8.95 -8.08
CA SER A 163 8.46 9.00 -9.19
C SER A 163 8.51 7.64 -9.87
N TYR A 164 8.71 7.64 -11.19
CA TYR A 164 8.91 6.45 -11.99
C TYR A 164 10.31 6.45 -12.56
N THR A 165 11.03 5.33 -12.42
CA THR A 165 12.38 5.13 -12.96
C THR A 165 12.31 4.15 -14.13
N PRO A 166 12.39 4.61 -15.40
CA PRO A 166 12.18 3.75 -16.57
C PRO A 166 13.15 2.56 -16.66
N GLY A 167 14.42 2.78 -16.34
CA GLY A 167 15.45 1.74 -16.48
C GLY A 167 15.31 0.57 -15.50
N SER A 168 14.72 0.81 -14.31
CA SER A 168 14.47 -0.22 -13.31
C SER A 168 13.00 -0.61 -13.20
N ASN A 169 12.12 0.01 -13.99
CA ASN A 169 10.67 -0.11 -13.90
C ASN A 169 10.19 0.00 -12.43
N GLN A 170 10.68 0.99 -11.69
CA GLN A 170 10.35 1.18 -10.28
C GLN A 170 9.48 2.41 -10.06
N VAL A 171 8.45 2.26 -9.24
CA VAL A 171 7.64 3.36 -8.72
C VAL A 171 8.00 3.58 -7.26
N ALA A 172 8.33 4.81 -6.92
CA ALA A 172 8.77 5.19 -5.59
C ALA A 172 7.86 6.31 -5.06
N PHE A 173 7.32 6.12 -3.86
CA PHE A 173 6.33 6.99 -3.23
C PHE A 173 6.91 7.76 -2.04
N LEU A 174 6.64 9.06 -1.99
CA LEU A 174 6.87 9.91 -0.83
C LEU A 174 5.52 10.35 -0.28
N PHE A 175 5.29 10.10 1.01
CA PHE A 175 4.07 10.46 1.73
C PHE A 175 4.38 11.60 2.67
N SER A 176 3.51 12.60 2.75
CA SER A 176 3.75 13.79 3.58
C SER A 176 2.46 14.27 4.27
N GLY A 177 2.64 15.07 5.32
CA GLY A 177 1.52 15.62 6.09
C GLY A 177 0.81 14.55 6.89
N LEU A 178 1.49 13.95 7.86
CA LEU A 178 0.92 12.91 8.73
C LEU A 178 -0.38 13.39 9.38
N THR A 179 -1.50 12.73 9.07
CA THR A 179 -2.83 13.05 9.61
C THR A 179 -3.27 12.08 10.69
N GLU A 180 -2.79 10.84 10.64
CA GLU A 180 -3.16 9.77 11.57
C GLU A 180 -1.99 8.79 11.74
N LEU A 181 -1.74 8.34 12.97
CA LEU A 181 -0.75 7.31 13.25
C LEU A 181 -1.29 6.30 14.25
N ARG A 182 -1.67 5.12 13.77
CA ARG A 182 -2.26 4.04 14.59
C ARG A 182 -1.25 2.95 14.84
N ILE A 183 -0.47 3.12 15.90
CA ILE A 183 0.56 2.17 16.32
C ILE A 183 -0.09 0.87 16.81
N HIS A 184 0.49 -0.27 16.45
CA HIS A 184 0.08 -1.58 16.93
C HIS A 184 1.28 -2.48 17.24
N GLN A 185 1.05 -3.47 18.11
CA GLN A 185 1.99 -4.56 18.33
C GLN A 185 1.70 -5.70 17.35
N LEU A 186 0.43 -6.06 17.20
CA LEU A 186 -0.04 -7.05 16.24
C LEU A 186 -1.04 -6.39 15.29
N GLY A 187 -1.10 -6.86 14.05
CA GLY A 187 -2.08 -6.35 13.09
C GLY A 187 -3.51 -6.45 13.61
N ALA A 188 -3.82 -7.51 14.37
CA ALA A 188 -5.14 -7.75 14.97
C ALA A 188 -5.60 -6.64 15.92
N ASP A 189 -4.69 -5.82 16.45
CA ASP A 189 -5.01 -4.67 17.28
C ASP A 189 -5.83 -3.61 16.50
N GLN A 190 -5.83 -3.67 15.16
CA GLN A 190 -6.60 -2.77 14.29
C GLN A 190 -8.06 -3.20 14.08
N ILE A 191 -8.46 -4.41 14.50
CA ILE A 191 -9.82 -4.94 14.25
C ILE A 191 -10.93 -4.04 14.85
N PRO A 192 -10.83 -3.55 16.10
CA PRO A 192 -11.86 -2.64 16.64
C PRO A 192 -12.02 -1.38 15.81
N GLU A 193 -10.91 -0.86 15.28
CA GLU A 193 -10.95 0.33 14.45
C GLU A 193 -11.56 0.06 13.08
N LEU A 194 -11.26 -1.10 12.49
CA LEU A 194 -11.91 -1.52 11.25
C LEU A 194 -13.42 -1.63 11.42
N ILE A 195 -13.89 -2.21 12.53
CA ILE A 195 -15.33 -2.31 12.83
C ILE A 195 -15.96 -0.91 12.86
N THR A 196 -15.33 0.05 13.54
CA THR A 196 -15.79 1.44 13.57
C THR A 196 -15.80 2.06 12.17
N ALA A 197 -14.71 1.90 11.41
CA ALA A 197 -14.58 2.46 10.08
C ALA A 197 -15.67 1.94 9.11
N LEU A 198 -16.06 0.67 9.25
CA LEU A 198 -17.06 0.04 8.40
C LEU A 198 -18.50 0.33 8.83
N ALA A 199 -18.74 0.78 10.06
CA ALA A 199 -20.08 1.13 10.53
C ALA A 199 -20.67 2.32 9.75
N ASP A 200 -19.81 3.25 9.33
CA ASP A 200 -20.17 4.47 8.60
C ASP A 200 -19.74 4.42 7.12
N ALA A 201 -19.20 3.28 6.65
CA ALA A 201 -18.65 3.19 5.30
C ALA A 201 -19.76 3.07 4.25
N GLU A 202 -19.76 3.99 3.30
CA GLU A 202 -20.53 3.82 2.07
C GLU A 202 -19.83 2.79 1.15
N PRO A 203 -20.59 1.92 0.47
CA PRO A 203 -20.00 1.01 -0.50
C PRO A 203 -19.35 1.82 -1.64
N PRO A 204 -18.23 1.33 -2.21
CA PRO A 204 -17.60 2.01 -3.33
C PRO A 204 -18.59 2.11 -4.51
N THR A 205 -18.62 3.28 -5.15
CA THR A 205 -19.46 3.54 -6.32
C THR A 205 -18.94 2.88 -7.59
N GLU A 206 -17.66 2.53 -7.61
CA GLU A 206 -16.96 1.89 -8.72
C GLU A 206 -16.24 0.64 -8.24
N SER A 207 -16.22 -0.41 -9.06
CA SER A 207 -15.43 -1.62 -8.80
C SER A 207 -14.00 -1.47 -9.30
N CYS A 208 -13.11 -2.36 -8.86
CA CYS A 208 -11.80 -2.52 -9.48
C CYS A 208 -11.97 -2.82 -10.98
N PRO A 209 -11.26 -2.12 -11.88
CA PRO A 209 -11.37 -2.41 -13.31
C PRO A 209 -10.77 -3.80 -13.62
N PRO A 210 -11.37 -4.58 -14.54
CA PRO A 210 -10.91 -5.94 -14.85
C PRO A 210 -9.44 -6.03 -15.24
N TYR A 211 -8.93 -5.06 -16.02
CA TYR A 211 -7.52 -5.02 -16.43
C TYR A 211 -6.55 -4.94 -15.23
N LEU A 212 -7.01 -4.47 -14.07
CA LEU A 212 -6.21 -4.37 -12.85
C LEU A 212 -6.40 -5.61 -11.95
N LEU A 213 -7.18 -6.60 -12.35
CA LEU A 213 -7.42 -7.82 -11.57
C LEU A 213 -6.56 -8.97 -12.08
N ASP A 214 -6.83 -9.46 -13.29
CA ASP A 214 -6.30 -10.73 -13.79
C ASP A 214 -5.56 -10.64 -15.13
N ASP A 215 -5.45 -9.45 -15.73
CA ASP A 215 -4.77 -9.22 -17.01
C ASP A 215 -3.49 -8.38 -16.87
N GLU A 216 -2.33 -9.04 -16.77
CA GLU A 216 -1.05 -8.35 -16.60
C GLU A 216 -0.60 -7.59 -17.87
N GLU A 217 -0.97 -8.08 -19.05
CA GLU A 217 -0.64 -7.43 -20.32
C GLU A 217 -1.43 -6.13 -20.46
N ALA A 218 -2.74 -6.18 -20.22
CA ALA A 218 -3.58 -4.98 -20.24
C ALA A 218 -3.18 -3.97 -19.16
N ALA A 219 -2.82 -4.42 -17.95
CA ALA A 219 -2.28 -3.51 -16.93
C ALA A 219 -0.97 -2.84 -17.38
N THR A 220 -0.07 -3.59 -18.02
CA THR A 220 1.20 -3.05 -18.52
C THR A 220 0.97 -2.01 -19.62
N GLU A 221 0.08 -2.31 -20.56
CA GLU A 221 -0.25 -1.40 -21.66
C GLU A 221 -0.92 -0.13 -21.16
N HIS A 222 -1.90 -0.26 -20.25
CA HIS A 222 -2.57 0.89 -19.63
C HIS A 222 -1.59 1.78 -18.86
N ALA A 223 -0.65 1.18 -18.11
CA ALA A 223 0.40 1.92 -17.41
C ALA A 223 1.31 2.70 -18.37
N ARG A 224 1.64 2.12 -19.53
CA ARG A 224 2.43 2.78 -20.58
C ARG A 224 1.69 4.00 -21.15
N GLU A 225 0.42 3.85 -21.49
CA GLU A 225 -0.41 4.94 -22.00
C GLU A 225 -0.54 6.10 -20.99
N LEU A 226 -0.76 5.77 -19.71
CA LEU A 226 -0.80 6.77 -18.64
C LEU A 226 0.51 7.53 -18.50
N LEU A 227 1.64 6.84 -18.58
CA LEU A 227 2.96 7.45 -18.49
C LEU A 227 3.24 8.38 -19.68
N GLU A 228 2.93 7.95 -20.90
CA GLU A 228 3.07 8.76 -22.11
C GLU A 228 2.21 10.03 -22.04
N ALA A 229 0.97 9.89 -21.59
CA ALA A 229 0.07 11.02 -21.38
C ALA A 229 0.59 11.98 -20.29
N ALA A 230 1.15 11.47 -19.20
CA ALA A 230 1.75 12.28 -18.14
C ALA A 230 2.98 13.06 -18.63
N ILE A 231 3.87 12.42 -19.41
CA ILE A 231 5.04 13.05 -20.03
C ILE A 231 4.59 14.16 -21.00
N ALA A 232 3.59 13.89 -21.84
CA ALA A 232 3.06 14.87 -22.79
C ALA A 232 2.49 16.11 -22.08
N ARG A 233 1.71 15.91 -21.00
CA ARG A 233 1.19 17.02 -20.18
C ARG A 233 2.31 17.86 -19.57
N SER A 234 3.35 17.23 -19.04
CA SER A 234 4.50 17.93 -18.44
C SER A 234 5.25 18.80 -19.46
N ARG A 235 5.48 18.30 -20.68
CA ARG A 235 6.11 19.05 -21.76
C ARG A 235 5.30 20.28 -22.16
N ASN A 236 3.98 20.14 -22.29
CA ASN A 236 3.09 21.23 -22.65
C ASN A 236 3.02 22.31 -21.56
N ALA A 237 2.95 21.92 -20.28
CA ALA A 237 2.95 22.85 -19.15
C ALA A 237 4.26 23.65 -19.02
N GLY A 238 5.39 23.08 -19.46
CA GLY A 238 6.67 23.80 -19.57
C GLY A 238 6.71 24.79 -20.73
N ALA A 239 6.10 24.45 -21.88
CA ALA A 239 6.07 25.30 -23.07
C ALA A 239 5.15 26.54 -22.92
N THR A 240 4.11 26.49 -22.07
CA THR A 240 3.22 27.64 -21.81
C THR A 240 3.83 28.66 -20.84
N LYS A 241 4.97 28.36 -20.22
CA LYS A 241 5.67 29.24 -19.27
C LYS A 241 6.86 30.00 -19.91
N ALA A 242 7.07 29.87 -21.22
CA ALA A 242 8.11 30.56 -22.02
C ALA A 242 7.47 31.57 -22.96
#